data_AF-A0A524PIA2-F1
#
_entry.id   AF-A0A524PIA2-F1
#
_cell.length_a   1.000
_cell.length_b   1.000
_cell.length_c   1.000
_cell.angle_alpha   90.00
_cell.angle_beta   90.00
_cell.angle_gamma   90.00
#
_symmetry.space_group_name_H-M   'P 1'
#
loop_
_entity.id
_entity.type
_entity.pdbx_description
1 polymer ?
#
loop_
_entity_poly.entity_id
_entity_poly.type
_entity_poly.pdbx_seq_one_letter_code
_entity_poly.pdbx_strand_id
1 'polypeptide(L)'
;KARDYARAGVPMLPVVVGEHETRIHILLYSVQLVAFTMLLPLANLGGRLYLLFAFLLGVALVVHAVRLWRQGGNQLAWRMYRYSSTYLAMIFIALVVDTLLFV
;
A
#
# COMPACT_ATOMS: atom_id res chain seq x y z
N LYS A 1 -3.91 -5.29 -20.00
CA LYS A 1 -4.80 -4.69 -18.98
C LYS A 1 -5.03 -3.20 -19.21
N ALA A 2 -4.04 -2.29 -19.05
CA ALA A 2 -4.27 -0.86 -19.32
C ALA A 2 -4.76 -0.58 -20.76
N ARG A 3 -4.20 -1.27 -21.76
CA ARG A 3 -4.65 -1.21 -23.18
C ARG A 3 -6.06 -1.75 -23.42
N ASP A 4 -6.57 -2.58 -22.53
CA ASP A 4 -7.92 -3.16 -22.66
C ASP A 4 -8.95 -2.19 -22.09
N TYR A 5 -8.62 -1.50 -21.00
CA TYR A 5 -9.41 -0.39 -20.46
C TYR A 5 -9.45 0.82 -21.39
N ALA A 6 -8.32 1.17 -22.02
CA ALA A 6 -8.30 2.22 -23.04
C ALA A 6 -9.19 1.87 -24.24
N ARG A 7 -9.16 0.61 -24.71
CA ARG A 7 -10.03 0.11 -25.79
C ARG A 7 -11.52 0.10 -25.41
N ALA A 8 -11.82 -0.11 -24.13
CA ALA A 8 -13.19 -0.06 -23.61
C ALA A 8 -13.67 1.37 -23.27
N GLY A 9 -12.86 2.41 -23.52
CA GLY A 9 -13.21 3.80 -23.20
C GLY A 9 -13.28 4.10 -21.70
N VAL A 10 -12.68 3.27 -20.84
CA VAL A 10 -12.71 3.44 -19.38
C VAL A 10 -11.56 4.37 -18.95
N PRO A 11 -11.86 5.54 -18.35
CA PRO A 11 -10.85 6.52 -17.94
C PRO A 11 -10.18 6.07 -16.62
N MET A 12 -9.20 5.18 -16.73
CA MET A 12 -8.32 4.84 -15.61
C MET A 12 -7.17 5.83 -15.50
N LEU A 13 -6.63 6.03 -14.29
CA LEU A 13 -5.50 6.96 -14.07
C LEU A 13 -4.33 6.75 -15.07
N PRO A 14 -3.88 5.51 -15.38
CA PRO A 14 -2.85 5.29 -16.41
C PRO A 14 -3.23 5.71 -17.82
N VAL A 15 -4.52 5.76 -18.14
CA VAL A 15 -5.06 6.15 -19.46
C VAL A 15 -5.15 7.67 -19.57
N VAL A 16 -5.46 8.36 -18.47
CA VAL A 16 -5.66 9.82 -18.44
C VAL A 16 -4.34 10.57 -18.27
N VAL A 17 -3.54 10.21 -17.25
CA VAL A 17 -2.29 10.93 -16.91
C VAL A 17 -1.02 10.17 -17.29
N GLY A 18 -1.16 8.94 -17.80
CA GLY A 18 -0.06 8.09 -18.20
C GLY A 18 0.48 7.17 -17.09
N GLU A 19 1.25 6.18 -17.51
CA GLU A 19 1.76 5.14 -16.62
C GLU A 19 2.82 5.65 -15.63
N HIS A 20 3.64 6.62 -16.04
CA HIS A 20 4.68 7.19 -15.19
C HIS A 20 4.09 7.96 -14.01
N GLU A 21 3.18 8.89 -14.29
CA GLU A 21 2.47 9.66 -13.26
C GLU A 21 1.68 8.76 -12.32
N THR A 22 1.03 7.72 -12.85
CA THR A 22 0.33 6.75 -12.01
C THR A 22 1.28 6.06 -11.02
N ARG A 23 2.51 5.74 -11.43
CA ARG A 23 3.50 5.13 -10.54
C ARG A 23 3.97 6.07 -9.44
N ILE A 24 4.07 7.37 -9.71
CA ILE A 24 4.37 8.39 -8.69
C ILE A 24 3.24 8.45 -7.66
N HIS A 25 1.98 8.47 -8.11
CA HIS A 25 0.83 8.45 -7.21
C HIS A 25 0.79 7.20 -6.34
N ILE A 26 1.10 6.02 -6.89
CA ILE A 26 1.22 4.78 -6.11
C ILE A 26 2.26 4.92 -5.01
N LEU A 27 3.42 5.51 -5.30
CA LEU A 27 4.47 5.73 -4.30
C LEU A 27 4.02 6.71 -3.22
N LEU A 28 3.48 7.86 -3.59
CA LEU A 28 3.01 8.89 -2.66
C LEU A 28 1.92 8.35 -1.73
N TYR A 29 0.91 7.67 -2.27
CA TYR A 29 -0.16 7.08 -1.48
C TYR A 29 0.32 5.93 -0.59
N SER A 30 1.30 5.15 -1.02
CA SER A 30 1.90 4.10 -0.17
C SER A 30 2.61 4.71 1.04
N VAL A 31 3.36 5.80 0.84
CA VAL A 31 4.03 6.50 1.95
C VAL A 31 3.02 7.14 2.90
N GLN A 32 1.99 7.80 2.37
CA GLN A 32 0.90 8.37 3.17
C GLN A 32 0.17 7.30 3.99
N LEU A 33 -0.14 6.15 3.37
CA LEU A 33 -0.78 5.03 4.04
C LEU A 33 0.07 4.55 5.23
N VAL A 34 1.37 4.33 5.02
CA VAL A 34 2.27 3.89 6.10
C VAL A 34 2.33 4.93 7.21
N ALA A 35 2.46 6.21 6.87
CA ALA A 35 2.44 7.29 7.86
C ALA A 35 1.15 7.26 8.69
N PHE A 36 -0.03 7.14 8.07
CA PHE A 36 -1.29 7.06 8.80
C PHE A 36 -1.39 5.81 9.68
N THR A 37 -0.96 4.64 9.20
CA THR A 37 -0.94 3.43 10.04
C THR A 37 -0.02 3.55 11.25
N MET A 38 1.10 4.27 11.14
CA MET A 38 2.00 4.51 12.27
C MET A 38 1.44 5.52 13.27
N LEU A 39 0.49 6.38 12.87
CA LEU A 39 -0.16 7.36 13.75
C LEU A 39 -1.31 6.77 14.56
N LEU A 40 -1.85 5.60 14.19
CA LEU A 40 -2.98 4.96 14.88
C LEU A 40 -2.78 4.79 16.40
N PRO A 41 -1.59 4.37 16.90
CA PRO A 41 -1.34 4.27 18.33
C PRO A 41 -1.50 5.59 19.10
N LEU A 42 -1.30 6.74 18.45
CA LEU A 42 -1.51 8.06 19.07
C LEU A 42 -2.99 8.35 19.33
N ALA A 43 -3.89 7.71 18.59
CA ALA A 43 -5.34 7.77 18.79
C ALA A 43 -5.85 6.71 19.79
N ASN A 44 -4.95 6.05 20.53
CA ASN A 44 -5.25 4.86 21.35
C ASN A 44 -5.85 3.69 20.55
N LEU A 45 -5.58 3.63 19.24
CA LEU A 45 -5.99 2.55 18.35
C LEU A 45 -4.77 1.68 18.07
N GLY A 46 -4.48 0.74 18.97
CA GLY A 46 -3.35 -0.19 18.86
C GLY A 46 -2.13 0.19 19.71
N GLY A 47 -1.42 -0.83 20.16
CA GLY A 47 -0.30 -0.78 21.08
C GLY A 47 1.05 -1.10 20.42
N ARG A 48 1.97 -1.62 21.22
CA ARG A 48 3.38 -1.79 20.82
C ARG A 48 3.57 -2.92 19.81
N LEU A 49 2.77 -3.98 19.87
CA LEU A 49 2.86 -5.06 18.88
C LEU A 49 2.34 -4.58 17.53
N TYR A 50 1.19 -3.89 17.53
CA TYR A 50 0.65 -3.28 16.32
C TYR A 50 1.69 -2.38 15.63
N LEU A 51 2.34 -1.50 16.39
CA LEU A 51 3.35 -0.57 15.85
C LEU A 51 4.53 -1.30 15.20
N LEU A 52 5.03 -2.37 15.82
CA LEU A 52 6.11 -3.19 15.25
C LEU A 52 5.71 -3.82 13.91
N PHE A 53 4.52 -4.44 13.85
CA PHE A 53 4.01 -5.03 12.61
C PHE A 53 3.75 -3.96 11.54
N ALA A 54 3.15 -2.83 11.92
CA ALA A 54 2.88 -1.72 11.02
C ALA A 54 4.16 -1.16 10.41
N PHE A 55 5.23 -1.04 11.19
CA PHE A 55 6.53 -0.61 10.71
C PHE A 55 7.15 -1.61 9.73
N LEU A 56 7.22 -2.89 10.08
CA LEU A 56 7.84 -3.93 9.24
C LEU A 56 7.11 -4.09 7.90
N LEU A 57 5.78 -4.20 7.96
CA LEU A 57 4.92 -4.31 6.79
C LEU A 57 4.98 -3.02 5.95
N GLY A 58 5.04 -1.86 6.61
CA GLY A 58 5.08 -0.55 5.96
C GLY A 58 6.36 -0.33 5.18
N VAL A 59 7.51 -0.65 5.76
CA VAL A 59 8.82 -0.58 5.08
C VAL A 59 8.81 -1.44 3.82
N ALA A 60 8.34 -2.68 3.92
CA ALA A 60 8.28 -3.58 2.77
C ALA A 60 7.29 -3.08 1.68
N LEU A 61 6.15 -2.48 2.06
CA LEU A 61 5.22 -1.84 1.12
C LEU A 61 5.91 -0.70 0.34
N VAL A 62 6.61 0.19 1.05
CA VAL A 62 7.32 1.31 0.41
C VAL A 62 8.45 0.80 -0.50
N VAL A 63 9.19 -0.24 -0.11
CA VAL A 63 10.21 -0.85 -0.97
C VAL A 63 9.60 -1.37 -2.28
N HIS A 64 8.44 -2.02 -2.22
CA HIS A 64 7.73 -2.46 -3.42
C HIS A 64 7.27 -1.28 -4.29
N ALA A 65 6.76 -0.21 -3.68
CA ALA A 65 6.34 1.00 -4.38
C ALA A 65 7.50 1.71 -5.07
N VAL A 66 8.66 1.85 -4.40
CA VAL A 66 9.88 2.45 -4.96
C VAL A 66 10.41 1.61 -6.12
N ARG A 67 10.39 0.27 -5.99
CA ARG A 67 10.83 -0.63 -7.07
C ARG A 67 9.92 -0.50 -8.29
N LEU A 68 8.61 -0.39 -8.09
CA LEU A 68 7.65 -0.14 -9.17
C LEU A 68 7.83 1.24 -9.82
N TRP A 69 8.08 2.28 -9.04
CA TRP A 69 8.34 3.62 -9.56
C TRP A 69 9.59 3.66 -10.46
N ARG A 70 10.69 3.04 -10.01
CA ARG A 70 11.97 3.01 -10.74
C ARG A 70 11.94 2.15 -12.02
N GLN A 71 11.43 0.92 -11.92
CA GLN A 71 11.55 -0.07 -13.00
C GLN A 71 10.28 -0.16 -13.87
N GLY A 72 9.11 0.14 -13.31
CA GLY A 72 7.83 -0.01 -14.00
C GLY A 72 7.48 -1.46 -14.35
N GLY A 73 6.46 -1.61 -15.19
CA GLY A 73 6.10 -2.91 -15.74
C GLY A 73 5.02 -3.68 -14.98
N ASN A 74 4.28 -4.47 -15.74
CA ASN A 74 3.07 -5.14 -15.28
C ASN A 74 3.34 -6.18 -14.17
N GLN A 75 4.50 -6.84 -14.18
CA GLN A 75 4.86 -7.82 -13.16
C GLN A 75 5.10 -7.17 -11.79
N LEU A 76 5.79 -6.03 -11.75
CA LEU A 76 6.00 -5.29 -10.51
C LEU A 76 4.71 -4.65 -10.01
N ALA A 77 3.87 -4.15 -10.90
CA ALA A 77 2.55 -3.63 -10.54
C ALA A 77 1.67 -4.71 -9.89
N TRP A 78 1.70 -5.94 -10.43
CA TRP A 78 0.98 -7.07 -9.85
C TRP A 78 1.53 -7.49 -8.49
N ARG A 79 2.86 -7.51 -8.32
CA ARG A 79 3.48 -7.79 -7.01
C ARG A 79 3.12 -6.73 -5.98
N MET A 80 3.14 -5.45 -6.37
CA MET A 80 2.75 -4.33 -5.52
C MET A 80 1.29 -4.48 -5.07
N TYR A 81 0.36 -4.75 -5.99
CA TYR A 81 -1.05 -4.97 -5.67
C TYR A 81 -1.26 -6.14 -4.70
N ARG A 82 -0.59 -7.27 -4.95
CA ARG A 82 -0.73 -8.44 -4.07
C ARG A 82 -0.17 -8.15 -2.67
N TYR A 83 0.99 -7.50 -2.61
CA TYR A 83 1.58 -7.10 -1.35
C TYR A 83 0.70 -6.10 -0.60
N SER A 84 0.15 -5.07 -1.28
CA SER A 84 -0.73 -4.08 -0.64
C SER A 84 -2.02 -4.68 -0.11
N SER A 85 -2.60 -5.66 -0.81
CA SER A 85 -3.78 -6.38 -0.35
C SER A 85 -3.48 -7.22 0.89
N THR A 86 -2.37 -7.96 0.89
CA THR A 86 -1.92 -8.73 2.08
C THR A 86 -1.52 -7.81 3.24
N TYR A 87 -0.87 -6.69 2.95
CA TYR A 87 -0.51 -5.65 3.92
C TYR A 87 -1.74 -5.19 4.69
N LEU A 88 -2.82 -4.83 3.98
CA LEU A 88 -4.06 -4.36 4.62
C LEU A 88 -4.66 -5.43 5.54
N ALA A 89 -4.74 -6.68 5.08
CA ALA A 89 -5.23 -7.78 5.89
C ALA A 89 -4.37 -8.01 7.15
N MET A 90 -3.04 -7.99 7.01
CA MET A 90 -2.11 -8.18 8.12
C MET A 90 -2.17 -7.04 9.14
N ILE A 91 -2.33 -5.79 8.71
CA ILE A 91 -2.51 -4.63 9.60
C ILE A 91 -3.78 -4.80 10.45
N PHE A 92 -4.89 -5.22 9.85
CA PHE A 92 -6.11 -5.50 10.61
C PHE A 92 -5.94 -6.65 11.59
N ILE A 93 -5.29 -7.74 11.19
CA ILE A 93 -4.99 -8.86 12.09
C ILE A 93 -4.13 -8.39 13.26
N ALA A 94 -3.06 -7.64 12.99
CA ALA A 94 -2.19 -7.08 14.02
C ALA A 94 -2.96 -6.18 14.98
N LEU A 95 -3.90 -5.36 14.48
CA LEU A 95 -4.75 -4.50 15.30
C LEU A 95 -5.66 -5.34 16.21
N VAL A 96 -6.31 -6.38 15.68
CA VAL A 96 -7.19 -7.27 16.46
C VAL A 96 -6.40 -8.01 17.53
N VAL A 97 -5.26 -8.61 17.17
CA VAL A 97 -4.40 -9.33 18.11
C VAL A 97 -3.89 -8.41 19.22
N ASP A 98 -3.44 -7.21 18.87
CA ASP A 98 -2.94 -6.24 19.85
C ASP A 98 -4.07 -5.78 20.79
N THR A 99 -5.25 -5.47 20.25
CA THR A 99 -6.45 -5.15 21.04
C THR A 99 -6.84 -6.30 21.98
N LEU A 100 -6.74 -7.56 21.56
CA LEU A 100 -7.08 -8.71 22.41
C LEU A 100 -6.06 -8.97 23.53
N LEU A 101 -4.80 -8.57 23.34
CA LEU A 101 -3.70 -8.86 24.28
C LEU A 101 -3.40 -7.70 25.24
N PHE A 102 -3.67 -6.45 24.82
CA PHE A 102 -3.30 -5.23 25.55
C PHE A 102 -4.48 -4.33 25.94
N VAL A 103 -5.72 -4.75 25.67
CA VAL A 103 -6.92 -4.23 26.34
C VAL A 103 -7.23 -5.06 27.58
#